data_AF-A0A2Z6N5C0-F1
#
_entry.id   AF-A0A2Z6N5C0-F1
#
_cell.length_a   1.000
_cell.length_b   1.000
_cell.length_c   1.000
_cell.angle_alpha   90.00
_cell.angle_beta   90.00
_cell.angle_gamma   90.00
#
_symmetry.space_group_name_H-M   'P 1'
#
loop_
_entity.id
_entity.type
_entity.pdbx_description
1 polymer ?
#
loop_
_entity_poly.entity_id
_entity_poly.type
_entity_poly.pdbx_seq_one_letter_code
_entity_poly.pdbx_strand_id
1 'polypeptide(L)'
;MPMGVGKLKNLQVLSSFYVDKGCEANIQQLGELNLHGALYISKVQNIINPADALAANLKNKVHLLKLELEWNANSDDSEKERKVLEKLQPSNHLKELSIRSYGGTRFPDWFGDNSLFNVVSLKLSNCENCVLLPPLGILPSLKELRIIGLSGIVVIGSDFYGNKSKSFSAIIPFESLQTIIFENMKRWEEWDCKILKVAWKDHYLNGLGTPYHTPLLNHCCDSLKTLQLDFFPKLQSLKLRNCSNLEMISHELEHNHSLTRLTVTECPKFLSFPKGGFSAPCLKYFDLCKLENLKSLPEFMHILFPSLTDLTITNCPQLQSFYNGGLPSSLKRMRLIGCSKFLIASLKWALGINSSLKSLYIENVDVESFPDQGLLPLSLTSLYIYGFPILKKLNYKGICHLSSLEEVHLADCPSLQCLPVEGLPKSISTLEIRHCRSLKQRCKKPEGEDWGKISHIQSVMIDGDIIT
;
A
#
# COMPACT_ATOMS: atom_id res chain seq x y z
N MET A 1 -23.13 6.31 -28.72
CA MET A 1 -23.72 4.97 -28.95
C MET A 1 -24.72 5.02 -30.09
N PRO A 2 -24.73 4.05 -31.02
CA PRO A 2 -25.74 4.00 -32.07
C PRO A 2 -27.15 3.91 -31.48
N MET A 3 -28.11 4.60 -32.11
CA MET A 3 -29.52 4.45 -31.77
C MET A 3 -30.04 3.09 -32.26
N GLY A 4 -30.84 2.41 -31.45
CA GLY A 4 -31.42 1.10 -31.75
C GLY A 4 -30.75 -0.08 -31.05
N VAL A 5 -29.70 0.14 -30.24
CA VAL A 5 -29.04 -0.94 -29.48
C VAL A 5 -30.04 -1.66 -28.56
N GLY A 6 -30.99 -0.94 -27.97
CA GLY A 6 -32.05 -1.53 -27.14
C GLY A 6 -32.98 -2.52 -27.87
N LYS A 7 -32.99 -2.52 -29.22
CA LYS A 7 -33.75 -3.49 -30.02
C LYS A 7 -33.06 -4.86 -30.12
N LEU A 8 -31.79 -4.96 -29.73
CA LEU A 8 -31.02 -6.20 -29.78
C LEU A 8 -31.35 -7.09 -28.57
N LYS A 9 -32.55 -7.67 -28.53
CA LYS A 9 -33.07 -8.43 -27.37
C LYS A 9 -32.25 -9.65 -26.96
N ASN A 10 -31.46 -10.22 -27.89
CA ASN A 10 -30.58 -11.35 -27.62
C ASN A 10 -29.16 -10.91 -27.19
N LEU A 11 -28.87 -9.60 -27.14
CA LEU A 11 -27.58 -9.10 -26.72
C LEU A 11 -27.43 -9.26 -25.20
N GLN A 12 -26.57 -10.19 -24.79
CA GLN A 12 -26.29 -10.46 -23.39
C GLN A 12 -25.03 -9.76 -22.89
N VAL A 13 -24.02 -9.55 -23.75
CA VAL A 13 -22.75 -8.95 -23.33
C VAL A 13 -22.58 -7.62 -24.04
N LEU A 14 -22.50 -6.55 -23.25
CA LEU A 14 -22.17 -5.22 -23.72
C LEU A 14 -21.12 -4.63 -22.78
N SER A 15 -19.87 -4.63 -23.24
CA SER A 15 -18.73 -4.25 -22.41
C SER A 15 -18.73 -2.76 -22.07
N SER A 16 -19.09 -1.90 -23.02
CA SER A 16 -19.14 -0.45 -22.82
C SER A 16 -20.42 0.16 -23.37
N PHE A 17 -20.88 1.21 -22.69
CA PHE A 17 -22.00 2.05 -23.06
C PHE A 17 -21.57 3.52 -22.91
N TYR A 18 -21.83 4.32 -23.94
CA TYR A 18 -21.46 5.74 -23.98
C TYR A 18 -22.74 6.56 -24.01
N VAL A 19 -22.97 7.37 -22.96
CA VAL A 19 -24.10 8.29 -22.92
C VAL A 19 -23.81 9.49 -23.83
N ASP A 20 -24.54 9.61 -24.93
CA ASP A 20 -24.32 10.69 -25.90
C ASP A 20 -24.90 12.03 -25.40
N LYS A 21 -24.17 13.12 -25.68
CA LYS A 21 -24.63 14.48 -25.34
C LYS A 21 -25.79 14.87 -26.23
N GLY A 22 -26.89 15.33 -25.64
CA GLY A 22 -28.08 15.82 -26.37
C GLY A 22 -29.02 14.73 -26.89
N CYS A 23 -28.88 13.49 -26.43
CA CYS A 23 -29.80 12.39 -26.75
C CYS A 23 -30.37 11.75 -25.47
N GLU A 24 -31.51 12.26 -24.98
CA GLU A 24 -32.15 11.81 -23.73
C GLU A 24 -32.56 10.32 -23.77
N ALA A 25 -33.04 9.84 -24.93
CA ALA A 25 -33.41 8.43 -25.13
C ALA A 25 -32.22 7.45 -25.12
N ASN A 26 -30.97 7.95 -25.08
CA ASN A 26 -29.80 7.11 -25.23
C ASN A 26 -29.68 6.08 -24.10
N ILE A 27 -29.71 6.53 -22.84
CA ILE A 27 -29.55 5.67 -21.67
C ILE A 27 -30.75 4.72 -21.46
N GLN A 28 -31.94 5.14 -21.89
CA GLN A 28 -33.18 4.35 -21.79
C GLN A 28 -33.07 3.03 -22.57
N GLN A 29 -32.26 2.99 -23.63
CA GLN A 29 -32.00 1.76 -24.41
C GLN A 29 -31.42 0.62 -23.56
N LEU A 30 -30.70 0.94 -22.48
CA LEU A 30 -30.20 -0.09 -21.56
C LEU A 30 -31.34 -0.84 -20.88
N GLY A 31 -32.47 -0.18 -20.61
CA GLY A 31 -33.64 -0.79 -19.97
C GLY A 31 -34.17 -2.01 -20.72
N GLU A 32 -34.04 -1.97 -22.05
CA GLU A 32 -34.56 -2.98 -22.98
C GLU A 32 -33.67 -4.23 -23.11
N LEU A 33 -32.47 -4.22 -22.52
CA LEU A 33 -31.46 -5.27 -22.66
C LEU A 33 -31.32 -6.11 -21.39
N ASN A 34 -31.22 -7.43 -21.55
CA ASN A 34 -30.87 -8.33 -20.46
C ASN A 34 -29.35 -8.57 -20.46
N LEU A 35 -28.60 -7.70 -19.79
CA LEU A 35 -27.13 -7.72 -19.80
C LEU A 35 -26.57 -8.63 -18.70
N HIS A 36 -25.53 -9.38 -19.07
CA HIS A 36 -24.81 -10.35 -18.27
C HIS A 36 -23.35 -9.90 -18.09
N GLY A 37 -22.73 -10.31 -16.99
CA GLY A 37 -21.30 -10.11 -16.78
C GLY A 37 -20.97 -8.67 -16.37
N ALA A 38 -20.29 -7.92 -17.24
CA ALA A 38 -19.74 -6.61 -16.93
C ALA A 38 -20.29 -5.52 -17.85
N LEU A 39 -20.60 -4.35 -17.28
CA LEU A 39 -21.04 -3.17 -18.00
C LEU A 39 -20.27 -1.94 -17.52
N TYR A 40 -19.66 -1.23 -18.47
CA TYR A 40 -19.03 0.06 -18.27
C TYR A 40 -19.88 1.16 -18.89
N ILE A 41 -20.42 2.09 -18.10
CA ILE A 41 -21.19 3.23 -18.58
C ILE A 41 -20.34 4.49 -18.41
N SER A 42 -20.05 5.17 -19.52
CA SER A 42 -19.23 6.37 -19.53
C SER A 42 -20.02 7.60 -19.96
N LYS A 43 -19.48 8.76 -19.58
CA LYS A 43 -20.05 10.09 -19.82
C LYS A 43 -21.42 10.29 -19.17
N VAL A 44 -21.62 9.72 -17.98
CA VAL A 44 -22.92 9.74 -17.28
C VAL A 44 -23.44 11.17 -17.01
N GLN A 45 -22.56 12.17 -16.92
CA GLN A 45 -22.93 13.59 -16.81
C GLN A 45 -23.84 14.11 -17.93
N ASN A 46 -23.87 13.42 -19.08
CA ASN A 46 -24.70 13.80 -20.23
C ASN A 46 -26.19 13.51 -20.00
N ILE A 47 -26.57 12.80 -18.93
CA ILE A 47 -27.96 12.63 -18.53
C ILE A 47 -28.48 13.97 -18.00
N ILE A 48 -29.41 14.58 -18.74
CA ILE A 48 -29.99 15.88 -18.41
C ILE A 48 -31.09 15.69 -17.36
N ASN A 49 -32.03 14.78 -17.62
CA ASN A 49 -33.12 14.46 -16.70
C ASN A 49 -32.78 13.20 -15.88
N PRO A 50 -32.65 13.30 -14.55
CA PRO A 50 -32.40 12.13 -13.70
C PRO A 50 -33.43 11.00 -13.87
N ALA A 51 -34.66 11.30 -14.30
CA ALA A 51 -35.67 10.28 -14.55
C ALA A 51 -35.25 9.29 -15.68
N ASP A 52 -34.47 9.75 -16.66
CA ASP A 52 -34.00 8.89 -17.76
C ASP A 52 -33.02 7.82 -17.28
N ALA A 53 -32.24 8.13 -16.24
CA ALA A 53 -31.33 7.16 -15.63
C ALA A 53 -32.09 5.98 -15.00
N LEU A 54 -33.30 6.21 -14.48
CA LEU A 54 -34.14 5.15 -13.92
C LEU A 54 -34.56 4.14 -15.00
N ALA A 55 -34.79 4.61 -16.22
CA ALA A 55 -35.17 3.77 -17.35
C ALA A 55 -34.05 2.80 -17.78
N ALA A 56 -32.79 3.04 -17.39
CA ALA A 56 -31.71 2.07 -17.58
C ALA A 56 -31.96 0.74 -16.86
N ASN A 57 -32.79 0.75 -15.82
CA ASN A 57 -33.29 -0.40 -15.08
C ASN A 57 -32.17 -1.32 -14.56
N LEU A 58 -31.06 -0.75 -14.08
CA LEU A 58 -29.89 -1.50 -13.60
C LEU A 58 -30.22 -2.42 -12.42
N LYS A 59 -31.16 -2.02 -11.57
CA LYS A 59 -31.65 -2.78 -10.41
C LYS A 59 -32.14 -4.18 -10.78
N ASN A 60 -32.82 -4.32 -11.92
CA ASN A 60 -33.42 -5.57 -12.36
C ASN A 60 -32.48 -6.41 -13.26
N LYS A 61 -31.25 -5.95 -13.52
CA LYS A 61 -30.25 -6.72 -14.30
C LYS A 61 -29.52 -7.72 -13.40
N VAL A 62 -30.22 -8.78 -13.01
CA VAL A 62 -29.75 -9.79 -12.03
C VAL A 62 -28.51 -10.57 -12.48
N HIS A 63 -28.24 -10.62 -13.79
CA HIS A 63 -27.07 -11.29 -14.35
C HIS A 63 -25.84 -10.37 -14.49
N LEU A 64 -25.99 -9.08 -14.16
CA LEU A 64 -24.90 -8.12 -14.16
C LEU A 64 -24.10 -8.24 -12.86
N LEU A 65 -22.85 -8.67 -12.97
CA LEU A 65 -21.96 -8.92 -11.84
C LEU A 65 -20.96 -7.78 -11.62
N LYS A 66 -20.64 -7.00 -12.66
CA LYS A 66 -19.73 -5.87 -12.59
C LYS A 66 -20.33 -4.63 -13.24
N LEU A 67 -20.27 -3.51 -12.52
CA LEU A 67 -20.76 -2.23 -12.99
C LEU A 67 -19.69 -1.17 -12.76
N GLU A 68 -19.40 -0.42 -13.81
CA GLU A 68 -18.53 0.74 -13.73
C GLU A 68 -19.25 1.96 -14.31
N LEU A 69 -19.29 3.04 -13.54
CA LEU A 69 -19.93 4.30 -13.90
C LEU A 69 -18.88 5.41 -13.92
N GLU A 70 -18.73 6.08 -15.06
CA GLU A 70 -17.74 7.13 -15.25
C GLU A 70 -18.38 8.45 -15.70
N TRP A 71 -18.08 9.49 -14.94
CA TRP A 71 -18.34 10.89 -15.29
C TRP A 71 -17.10 11.54 -15.89
N ASN A 72 -17.28 12.71 -16.50
CA ASN A 72 -16.18 13.62 -16.79
C ASN A 72 -16.11 14.67 -15.67
N ALA A 73 -14.90 15.05 -15.26
CA ALA A 73 -14.62 15.94 -14.12
C ALA A 73 -15.17 17.39 -14.22
N ASN A 74 -15.94 17.73 -15.27
CA ASN A 74 -16.36 19.10 -15.60
C ASN A 74 -17.86 19.34 -15.34
N SER A 75 -18.51 18.57 -14.47
CA SER A 75 -19.92 18.81 -14.15
C SER A 75 -20.05 19.78 -12.97
N ASP A 76 -20.58 20.98 -13.24
CA ASP A 76 -20.82 22.01 -12.22
C ASP A 76 -22.12 21.79 -11.43
N ASP A 77 -22.97 20.84 -11.86
CA ASP A 77 -24.28 20.58 -11.24
C ASP A 77 -24.25 19.34 -10.33
N SER A 78 -23.66 19.51 -9.16
CA SER A 78 -23.53 18.45 -8.15
C SER A 78 -24.87 17.84 -7.71
N GLU A 79 -25.97 18.61 -7.73
CA GLU A 79 -27.29 18.14 -7.30
C GLU A 79 -27.95 17.27 -8.37
N LYS A 80 -27.82 17.64 -9.65
CA LYS A 80 -28.24 16.76 -10.75
C LYS A 80 -27.45 15.46 -10.73
N GLU A 81 -26.13 15.50 -10.57
CA GLU A 81 -25.33 14.27 -10.55
C GLU A 81 -25.72 13.33 -9.40
N ARG A 82 -26.03 13.89 -8.22
CA ARG A 82 -26.60 13.12 -7.10
C ARG A 82 -27.89 12.41 -7.49
N LYS A 83 -28.83 13.14 -8.09
CA LYS A 83 -30.11 12.57 -8.52
C LYS A 83 -29.92 11.50 -9.60
N VAL A 84 -29.00 11.69 -10.54
CA VAL A 84 -28.69 10.70 -11.58
C VAL A 84 -28.15 9.42 -10.95
N LEU A 85 -27.13 9.51 -10.10
CA LEU A 85 -26.54 8.34 -9.46
C LEU A 85 -27.51 7.63 -8.51
N GLU A 86 -28.42 8.37 -7.85
CA GLU A 86 -29.52 7.80 -7.06
C GLU A 86 -30.43 6.89 -7.91
N LYS A 87 -30.71 7.29 -9.16
CA LYS A 87 -31.56 6.52 -10.09
C LYS A 87 -30.82 5.37 -10.78
N LEU A 88 -29.49 5.36 -10.78
CA LEU A 88 -28.65 4.26 -11.27
C LEU A 88 -28.40 3.17 -10.22
N GLN A 89 -29.42 2.85 -9.41
CA GLN A 89 -29.34 1.81 -8.38
C GLN A 89 -28.97 0.45 -9.02
N PRO A 90 -27.88 -0.21 -8.58
CA PRO A 90 -27.48 -1.51 -9.10
C PRO A 90 -28.37 -2.65 -8.58
N SER A 91 -28.28 -3.81 -9.22
CA SER A 91 -28.87 -5.04 -8.70
C SER A 91 -28.12 -5.52 -7.45
N ASN A 92 -28.84 -6.16 -6.52
CA ASN A 92 -28.25 -6.78 -5.34
C ASN A 92 -27.41 -8.03 -5.65
N HIS A 93 -27.33 -8.48 -6.91
CA HIS A 93 -26.45 -9.58 -7.35
C HIS A 93 -25.03 -9.09 -7.73
N LEU A 94 -24.83 -7.76 -7.77
CA LEU A 94 -23.57 -7.15 -8.16
C LEU A 94 -22.42 -7.58 -7.23
N LYS A 95 -21.27 -7.91 -7.83
CA LYS A 95 -20.05 -8.31 -7.13
C LYS A 95 -18.96 -7.25 -7.18
N GLU A 96 -18.90 -6.45 -8.24
CA GLU A 96 -17.92 -5.38 -8.41
C GLU A 96 -18.60 -4.07 -8.78
N LEU A 97 -18.31 -3.01 -8.03
CA LEU A 97 -18.78 -1.66 -8.32
C LEU A 97 -17.59 -0.69 -8.41
N SER A 98 -17.54 0.08 -9.49
CA SER A 98 -16.58 1.17 -9.67
C SER A 98 -17.29 2.46 -10.03
N ILE A 99 -17.05 3.53 -9.28
CA ILE A 99 -17.56 4.88 -9.57
C ILE A 99 -16.37 5.80 -9.80
N ARG A 100 -16.33 6.47 -10.95
CA ARG A 100 -15.25 7.36 -11.36
C ARG A 100 -15.73 8.76 -11.66
N SER A 101 -14.98 9.75 -11.16
CA SER A 101 -15.13 11.17 -11.46
C SER A 101 -16.51 11.74 -11.11
N TYR A 102 -17.22 11.10 -10.18
CA TYR A 102 -18.57 11.50 -9.80
C TYR A 102 -18.56 12.90 -9.17
N GLY A 103 -19.34 13.81 -9.77
CA GLY A 103 -19.36 15.24 -9.42
C GLY A 103 -20.27 15.63 -8.26
N GLY A 104 -21.01 14.69 -7.68
CA GLY A 104 -21.89 14.96 -6.54
C GLY A 104 -21.15 15.10 -5.22
N THR A 105 -21.76 15.79 -4.25
CA THR A 105 -21.15 16.07 -2.94
C THR A 105 -21.28 14.93 -1.93
N ARG A 106 -22.21 13.99 -2.17
CA ARG A 106 -22.42 12.79 -1.34
C ARG A 106 -22.87 11.62 -2.21
N PHE A 107 -22.64 10.41 -1.73
CA PHE A 107 -23.10 9.18 -2.37
C PHE A 107 -24.60 8.94 -2.11
N PRO A 108 -25.27 8.16 -2.98
CA PRO A 108 -26.67 7.77 -2.85
C PRO A 108 -27.01 7.02 -1.58
N ASP A 109 -28.29 7.04 -1.21
CA ASP A 109 -28.80 6.33 -0.03
C ASP A 109 -28.68 4.80 -0.20
N TRP A 110 -28.73 4.30 -1.43
CA TRP A 110 -28.61 2.86 -1.70
C TRP A 110 -27.24 2.26 -1.34
N PHE A 111 -26.22 3.06 -1.00
CA PHE A 111 -24.99 2.57 -0.37
C PHE A 111 -25.19 2.08 1.08
N GLY A 112 -26.19 2.62 1.77
CA GLY A 112 -26.58 2.24 3.14
C GLY A 112 -27.65 1.15 3.22
N ASP A 113 -28.18 0.72 2.07
CA ASP A 113 -29.24 -0.28 1.97
C ASP A 113 -28.69 -1.66 1.55
N ASN A 114 -29.60 -2.62 1.34
CA ASN A 114 -29.29 -3.98 0.91
C ASN A 114 -28.76 -4.10 -0.54
N SER A 115 -28.66 -2.99 -1.27
CA SER A 115 -28.32 -2.97 -2.71
C SER A 115 -26.91 -3.47 -2.98
N LEU A 116 -25.97 -3.27 -2.05
CA LEU A 116 -24.55 -3.61 -2.23
C LEU A 116 -24.10 -4.81 -1.39
N PHE A 117 -25.02 -5.56 -0.78
CA PHE A 117 -24.66 -6.62 0.19
C PHE A 117 -23.79 -7.74 -0.40
N ASN A 118 -23.91 -7.99 -1.70
CA ASN A 118 -23.11 -8.98 -2.42
C ASN A 118 -21.81 -8.43 -3.01
N VAL A 119 -21.57 -7.12 -2.92
CA VAL A 119 -20.37 -6.48 -3.50
C VAL A 119 -19.14 -6.94 -2.71
N VAL A 120 -18.17 -7.46 -3.46
CA VAL A 120 -16.89 -7.98 -2.96
C VAL A 120 -15.78 -6.97 -3.18
N SER A 121 -15.81 -6.21 -4.29
CA SER A 121 -14.84 -5.17 -4.60
C SER A 121 -15.54 -3.85 -4.93
N LEU A 122 -15.18 -2.80 -4.18
CA LEU A 122 -15.70 -1.45 -4.36
C LEU A 122 -14.55 -0.47 -4.63
N LYS A 123 -14.66 0.27 -5.73
CA LYS A 123 -13.70 1.30 -6.13
C LYS A 123 -14.39 2.65 -6.30
N LEU A 124 -13.96 3.63 -5.53
CA LEU A 124 -14.35 5.03 -5.67
C LEU A 124 -13.13 5.81 -6.14
N SER A 125 -13.22 6.53 -7.26
CA SER A 125 -12.06 7.21 -7.85
C SER A 125 -12.39 8.60 -8.37
N ASN A 126 -11.55 9.58 -8.02
CA ASN A 126 -11.63 10.98 -8.48
C ASN A 126 -12.98 11.65 -8.21
N CYS A 127 -13.70 11.24 -7.16
CA CYS A 127 -14.94 11.91 -6.73
C CYS A 127 -14.59 13.14 -5.89
N GLU A 128 -13.99 14.16 -6.52
CA GLU A 128 -13.31 15.27 -5.84
C GLU A 128 -14.25 16.14 -4.99
N ASN A 129 -15.50 16.29 -5.42
CA ASN A 129 -16.51 17.08 -4.73
C ASN A 129 -17.13 16.36 -3.51
N CYS A 130 -16.89 15.07 -3.35
CA CYS A 130 -17.45 14.30 -2.24
C CYS A 130 -16.81 14.75 -0.91
N VAL A 131 -17.67 15.10 0.04
CA VAL A 131 -17.25 15.54 1.39
C VAL A 131 -17.43 14.47 2.46
N LEU A 132 -18.23 13.44 2.17
CA LEU A 132 -18.57 12.36 3.10
C LEU A 132 -18.53 11.00 2.39
N LEU A 133 -17.95 9.99 3.07
CA LEU A 133 -18.03 8.60 2.63
C LEU A 133 -19.38 7.99 3.06
N PRO A 134 -19.95 7.08 2.25
CA PRO A 134 -21.12 6.32 2.64
C PRO A 134 -20.78 5.27 3.72
N PRO A 135 -21.80 4.66 4.36
CA PRO A 135 -21.62 3.65 5.41
C PRO A 135 -21.12 2.30 4.86
N LEU A 136 -19.86 2.24 4.40
CA LEU A 136 -19.29 1.04 3.79
C LEU A 136 -19.02 -0.10 4.78
N GLY A 137 -18.95 0.20 6.08
CA GLY A 137 -18.71 -0.78 7.13
C GLY A 137 -19.81 -1.83 7.29
N ILE A 138 -21.02 -1.54 6.80
CA ILE A 138 -22.17 -2.47 6.88
C ILE A 138 -22.14 -3.55 5.80
N LEU A 139 -21.24 -3.45 4.80
CA LEU A 139 -21.24 -4.33 3.64
C LEU A 139 -20.64 -5.69 4.00
N PRO A 140 -21.45 -6.77 4.08
CA PRO A 140 -21.01 -8.03 4.68
C PRO A 140 -20.04 -8.83 3.80
N SER A 141 -20.13 -8.66 2.47
CA SER A 141 -19.29 -9.39 1.50
C SER A 141 -18.05 -8.64 1.05
N LEU A 142 -17.88 -7.37 1.48
CA LEU A 142 -16.83 -6.50 0.97
C LEU A 142 -15.45 -6.99 1.41
N LYS A 143 -14.61 -7.38 0.45
CA LYS A 143 -13.23 -7.85 0.69
C LYS A 143 -12.18 -6.82 0.26
N GLU A 144 -12.50 -6.01 -0.75
CA GLU A 144 -11.59 -5.02 -1.29
C GLU A 144 -12.26 -3.64 -1.39
N LEU A 145 -11.62 -2.65 -0.78
CA LEU A 145 -12.04 -1.26 -0.83
C LEU A 145 -10.90 -0.39 -1.36
N ARG A 146 -11.17 0.36 -2.43
CA ARG A 146 -10.24 1.34 -3.01
C ARG A 146 -10.88 2.71 -3.06
N ILE A 147 -10.28 3.67 -2.36
CA ILE A 147 -10.70 5.07 -2.34
C ILE A 147 -9.53 5.91 -2.85
N ILE A 148 -9.69 6.47 -4.05
CA ILE A 148 -8.61 7.10 -4.80
C ILE A 148 -9.03 8.51 -5.21
N GLY A 149 -8.28 9.55 -4.88
CA GLY A 149 -8.52 10.91 -5.39
C GLY A 149 -9.81 11.56 -4.87
N LEU A 150 -10.32 11.14 -3.70
CA LEU A 150 -11.45 11.80 -3.03
C LEU A 150 -10.94 13.01 -2.22
N SER A 151 -10.48 14.03 -2.95
CA SER A 151 -9.77 15.18 -2.37
C SER A 151 -10.63 16.04 -1.45
N GLY A 152 -11.96 16.05 -1.59
CA GLY A 152 -12.88 16.82 -0.75
C GLY A 152 -13.11 16.26 0.66
N ILE A 153 -12.68 15.02 0.92
CA ILE A 153 -12.89 14.38 2.21
C ILE A 153 -11.88 14.89 3.23
N VAL A 154 -12.41 15.54 4.26
CA VAL A 154 -11.64 16.07 5.39
C VAL A 154 -11.70 15.13 6.59
N VAL A 155 -12.88 14.58 6.87
CA VAL A 155 -13.14 13.72 8.03
C VAL A 155 -13.71 12.39 7.56
N ILE A 156 -13.12 11.29 7.99
CA ILE A 156 -13.73 9.96 7.94
C ILE A 156 -14.33 9.69 9.31
N GLY A 157 -15.64 9.95 9.42
CA GLY A 157 -16.38 9.84 10.66
C GLY A 157 -16.95 8.44 10.91
N SER A 158 -17.60 8.30 12.06
CA SER A 158 -18.25 7.05 12.48
C SER A 158 -19.31 6.52 11.51
N ASP A 159 -19.94 7.40 10.73
CA ASP A 159 -20.92 7.02 9.70
C ASP A 159 -20.33 6.06 8.67
N PHE A 160 -19.01 6.11 8.43
CA PHE A 160 -18.31 5.20 7.53
C PHE A 160 -18.46 3.73 7.94
N TYR A 161 -18.58 3.45 9.25
CA TYR A 161 -18.75 2.10 9.78
C TYR A 161 -20.20 1.62 9.77
N GLY A 162 -21.17 2.52 9.54
CA GLY A 162 -22.61 2.27 9.66
C GLY A 162 -23.24 2.94 10.87
N ASN A 163 -24.39 3.60 10.65
CA ASN A 163 -25.11 4.34 11.69
C ASN A 163 -26.03 3.39 12.51
N LYS A 164 -25.88 3.42 13.84
CA LYS A 164 -26.54 2.53 14.81
C LYS A 164 -27.76 3.21 15.44
N SER A 165 -28.93 3.12 14.79
CA SER A 165 -30.19 3.55 15.39
C SER A 165 -31.05 2.40 15.97
N LYS A 166 -30.69 1.13 15.81
CA LYS A 166 -31.54 0.02 16.30
C LYS A 166 -30.74 -1.12 16.90
N SER A 167 -30.78 -1.18 18.24
CA SER A 167 -30.44 -2.31 19.10
C SER A 167 -28.99 -2.79 19.11
N PHE A 168 -28.48 -3.07 20.31
CA PHE A 168 -27.13 -3.55 20.63
C PHE A 168 -26.88 -4.99 20.12
N SER A 169 -27.00 -5.23 18.82
CA SER A 169 -26.48 -6.44 18.18
C SER A 169 -25.09 -6.17 17.61
N ALA A 170 -24.17 -7.09 17.89
CA ALA A 170 -22.73 -7.01 17.63
C ALA A 170 -22.36 -7.05 16.14
N ILE A 171 -22.68 -6.00 15.37
CA ILE A 171 -22.14 -5.86 14.02
C ILE A 171 -20.72 -5.29 14.12
N ILE A 172 -19.74 -6.13 13.81
CA ILE A 172 -18.35 -5.72 13.62
C ILE A 172 -18.28 -5.10 12.21
N PRO A 173 -17.96 -3.80 12.07
CA PRO A 173 -17.86 -3.21 10.75
C PRO A 173 -16.77 -3.90 9.94
N PHE A 174 -16.94 -3.95 8.63
CA PHE A 174 -15.93 -4.49 7.71
C PHE A 174 -15.51 -5.94 8.01
N GLU A 175 -16.45 -6.78 8.45
CA GLU A 175 -16.20 -8.15 8.89
C GLU A 175 -15.45 -9.02 7.86
N SER A 176 -15.62 -8.74 6.57
CA SER A 176 -14.99 -9.48 5.46
C SER A 176 -13.81 -8.75 4.82
N LEU A 177 -13.50 -7.52 5.24
CA LEU A 177 -12.57 -6.65 4.50
C LEU A 177 -11.12 -7.11 4.68
N GLN A 178 -10.45 -7.32 3.56
CA GLN A 178 -9.09 -7.87 3.48
C GLN A 178 -8.09 -6.87 2.92
N THR A 179 -8.54 -6.01 2.00
CA THR A 179 -7.67 -5.02 1.34
C THR A 179 -8.28 -3.63 1.40
N ILE A 180 -7.51 -2.67 1.89
CA ILE A 180 -7.83 -1.25 1.88
C ILE A 180 -6.74 -0.49 1.14
N ILE A 181 -7.14 0.35 0.20
CA ILE A 181 -6.26 1.27 -0.51
C ILE A 181 -6.84 2.68 -0.40
N PHE A 182 -6.09 3.57 0.23
CA PHE A 182 -6.30 5.01 0.14
C PHE A 182 -5.20 5.64 -0.69
N GLU A 183 -5.57 6.37 -1.74
CA GLU A 183 -4.62 7.05 -2.60
C GLU A 183 -5.09 8.48 -2.90
N ASN A 184 -4.18 9.46 -2.91
CA ASN A 184 -4.47 10.86 -3.25
C ASN A 184 -5.58 11.50 -2.39
N MET A 185 -5.58 11.24 -1.08
CA MET A 185 -6.53 11.81 -0.11
C MET A 185 -6.01 13.15 0.45
N LYS A 186 -6.01 14.20 -0.39
CA LYS A 186 -5.25 15.45 -0.14
C LYS A 186 -5.71 16.26 1.08
N ARG A 187 -7.02 16.33 1.34
CA ARG A 187 -7.57 17.12 2.46
C ARG A 187 -7.94 16.28 3.67
N TRP A 188 -7.68 14.97 3.64
CA TRP A 188 -8.02 14.09 4.75
C TRP A 188 -7.19 14.46 5.98
N GLU A 189 -7.85 15.00 6.99
CA GLU A 189 -7.28 15.54 8.23
C GLU A 189 -7.73 14.75 9.46
N GLU A 190 -8.95 14.23 9.49
CA GLU A 190 -9.46 13.52 10.66
C GLU A 190 -10.00 12.14 10.32
N TRP A 191 -9.76 11.20 11.23
CA TRP A 191 -10.41 9.90 11.24
C TRP A 191 -11.03 9.70 12.63
N ASP A 192 -12.33 9.99 12.76
CA ASP A 192 -13.03 10.03 14.05
C ASP A 192 -13.58 8.64 14.42
N CYS A 193 -13.07 8.09 15.52
CA CYS A 193 -13.48 6.80 16.09
C CYS A 193 -14.17 6.94 17.46
N LYS A 194 -14.55 8.15 17.89
CA LYS A 194 -15.05 8.44 19.25
C LYS A 194 -16.28 7.62 19.65
N ILE A 195 -17.11 7.19 18.69
CA ILE A 195 -18.37 6.47 18.96
C ILE A 195 -18.16 5.11 19.68
N LEU A 196 -16.97 4.51 19.64
CA LEU A 196 -16.76 3.16 20.18
C LEU A 196 -16.03 3.09 21.52
N LYS A 197 -15.57 4.23 22.06
CA LYS A 197 -15.02 4.31 23.44
C LYS A 197 -16.02 3.86 24.51
N VAL A 198 -17.31 3.98 24.24
CA VAL A 198 -18.39 3.57 25.15
C VAL A 198 -18.69 2.07 25.01
N ALA A 199 -18.77 1.58 23.78
CA ALA A 199 -19.17 0.20 23.50
C ALA A 199 -18.20 -0.86 24.04
N TRP A 200 -16.88 -0.60 24.01
CA TRP A 200 -15.91 -1.52 24.61
C TRP A 200 -15.86 -1.41 26.13
N LYS A 201 -16.03 -0.22 26.73
CA LYS A 201 -16.17 -0.08 28.18
C LYS A 201 -17.27 -0.97 28.74
N ASP A 202 -18.41 -1.03 28.06
CA ASP A 202 -19.55 -1.85 28.49
C ASP A 202 -19.32 -3.36 28.28
N HIS A 203 -18.58 -3.74 27.22
CA HIS A 203 -18.29 -5.15 26.93
C HIS A 203 -17.27 -5.77 27.91
N TYR A 204 -16.33 -4.97 28.42
CA TYR A 204 -15.40 -5.40 29.50
C TYR A 204 -16.09 -5.50 30.87
N LEU A 205 -17.13 -4.70 31.12
CA LEU A 205 -17.87 -4.73 32.38
C LEU A 205 -18.89 -5.89 32.46
N ASN A 206 -19.32 -6.45 31.34
CA ASN A 206 -20.41 -7.44 31.29
C ASN A 206 -19.98 -8.92 31.11
N GLY A 207 -18.69 -9.23 31.26
CA GLY A 207 -18.23 -10.59 31.56
C GLY A 207 -17.99 -11.54 30.38
N LEU A 208 -16.71 -11.75 30.09
CA LEU A 208 -16.08 -13.03 29.67
C LEU A 208 -14.57 -12.79 29.83
N GLY A 209 -13.96 -13.41 30.83
CA GLY A 209 -12.64 -13.03 31.34
C GLY A 209 -11.44 -13.59 30.59
N THR A 210 -10.33 -12.86 30.69
CA THR A 210 -8.98 -13.41 30.95
C THR A 210 -8.27 -12.48 31.96
N PRO A 211 -7.68 -12.99 33.05
CA PRO A 211 -7.19 -12.17 34.15
C PRO A 211 -5.69 -11.86 34.03
N TYR A 212 -5.22 -11.30 32.91
CA TYR A 212 -3.91 -10.65 32.85
C TYR A 212 -4.01 -9.52 31.83
N HIS A 213 -3.52 -8.34 32.21
CA HIS A 213 -3.23 -7.12 31.44
C HIS A 213 -3.91 -5.87 32.02
N THR A 214 -3.01 -4.97 32.42
CA THR A 214 -3.16 -3.77 33.23
C THR A 214 -3.85 -2.62 32.46
N PRO A 215 -4.40 -1.63 33.20
CA PRO A 215 -5.10 -0.50 32.61
C PRO A 215 -4.12 0.48 31.97
N LEU A 216 -3.94 0.38 30.66
CA LEU A 216 -3.28 1.39 29.82
C LEU A 216 -4.26 1.87 28.73
N LEU A 217 -5.50 2.19 29.13
CA LEU A 217 -6.55 2.70 28.23
C LEU A 217 -6.53 4.22 28.05
N ASN A 218 -5.40 4.87 28.29
CA ASN A 218 -5.31 6.32 28.21
C ASN A 218 -3.90 6.69 27.78
N HIS A 219 -3.71 7.11 26.53
CA HIS A 219 -2.69 8.08 26.06
C HIS A 219 -2.39 8.07 24.54
N CYS A 220 -3.30 7.67 23.65
CA CYS A 220 -3.07 7.85 22.19
C CYS A 220 -4.21 8.52 21.40
N CYS A 221 -5.22 9.10 22.05
CA CYS A 221 -6.37 9.68 21.34
C CYS A 221 -6.41 11.22 21.34
N ASP A 222 -5.24 11.88 21.43
CA ASP A 222 -5.16 13.36 21.39
C ASP A 222 -4.82 13.89 19.98
N SER A 223 -4.56 13.02 19.00
CA SER A 223 -4.34 13.41 17.60
C SER A 223 -5.45 12.84 16.72
N LEU A 224 -6.19 13.74 16.07
CA LEU A 224 -7.30 13.44 15.17
C LEU A 224 -6.82 12.84 13.82
N LYS A 225 -5.52 12.79 13.56
CA LYS A 225 -4.88 12.43 12.27
C LYS A 225 -4.38 10.98 12.21
N THR A 226 -5.03 10.06 12.92
CA THR A 226 -4.56 8.66 13.05
C THR A 226 -5.53 7.65 12.43
N LEU A 227 -5.00 6.70 11.64
CA LEU A 227 -5.80 5.58 11.11
C LEU A 227 -5.82 4.43 12.14
N GLN A 228 -7.01 4.04 12.61
CA GLN A 228 -7.21 2.93 13.55
C GLN A 228 -7.46 1.60 12.81
N LEU A 229 -6.64 0.59 13.07
CA LEU A 229 -6.74 -0.72 12.40
C LEU A 229 -7.74 -1.69 13.05
N ASP A 230 -8.17 -1.42 14.28
CA ASP A 230 -8.99 -2.34 15.09
C ASP A 230 -10.39 -2.62 14.50
N PHE A 231 -10.81 -1.82 13.51
CA PHE A 231 -12.08 -1.96 12.80
C PHE A 231 -12.04 -2.92 11.62
N PHE A 232 -10.89 -3.57 11.39
CA PHE A 232 -10.70 -4.43 10.22
C PHE A 232 -10.16 -5.80 10.63
N PRO A 233 -10.98 -6.66 11.25
CA PRO A 233 -10.52 -7.90 11.90
C PRO A 233 -9.84 -8.90 10.94
N LYS A 234 -10.20 -8.86 9.65
CA LYS A 234 -9.65 -9.72 8.59
C LYS A 234 -8.70 -8.99 7.65
N LEU A 235 -8.22 -7.79 8.01
CA LEU A 235 -7.36 -7.00 7.14
C LEU A 235 -6.03 -7.70 6.88
N GLN A 236 -5.70 -7.87 5.60
CA GLN A 236 -4.47 -8.51 5.15
C GLN A 236 -3.53 -7.53 4.46
N SER A 237 -4.05 -6.50 3.79
CA SER A 237 -3.26 -5.53 3.04
C SER A 237 -3.79 -4.11 3.25
N LEU A 238 -2.95 -3.25 3.82
CA LEU A 238 -3.17 -1.82 3.90
C LEU A 238 -2.18 -1.08 3.01
N LYS A 239 -2.69 -0.22 2.11
CA LYS A 239 -1.88 0.66 1.27
C LYS A 239 -2.35 2.10 1.40
N LEU A 240 -1.44 2.97 1.81
CA LEU A 240 -1.66 4.40 1.95
C LEU A 240 -0.70 5.14 1.01
N ARG A 241 -1.24 5.92 0.08
CA ARG A 241 -0.44 6.68 -0.87
C ARG A 241 -0.89 8.13 -0.97
N ASN A 242 0.02 9.09 -0.87
CA ASN A 242 -0.29 10.50 -1.04
C ASN A 242 -1.47 10.97 -0.17
N CYS A 243 -1.46 10.56 1.11
CA CYS A 243 -2.40 11.02 2.13
C CYS A 243 -1.77 12.22 2.86
N SER A 244 -2.06 13.44 2.41
CA SER A 244 -1.21 14.61 2.69
C SER A 244 -1.22 15.08 4.15
N ASN A 245 -2.29 14.85 4.92
CA ASN A 245 -2.33 15.23 6.34
C ASN A 245 -2.30 14.06 7.33
N LEU A 246 -2.08 12.83 6.84
CA LEU A 246 -1.93 11.67 7.71
C LEU A 246 -0.60 11.76 8.48
N GLU A 247 -0.68 11.81 9.82
CA GLU A 247 0.50 11.96 10.68
C GLU A 247 0.99 10.62 11.26
N MET A 248 0.08 9.67 11.52
CA MET A 248 0.40 8.40 12.17
C MET A 248 -0.66 7.32 11.85
N ILE A 249 -0.30 6.05 12.00
CA ILE A 249 -1.25 4.92 12.10
C ILE A 249 -1.35 4.56 13.57
N SER A 250 -2.55 4.54 14.15
CA SER A 250 -2.76 4.14 15.55
C SER A 250 -3.29 2.71 15.64
N HIS A 251 -3.00 2.04 16.74
CA HIS A 251 -3.46 0.69 17.00
C HIS A 251 -3.58 0.52 18.52
N GLU A 252 -4.80 0.26 19.01
CA GLU A 252 -5.07 0.16 20.45
C GLU A 252 -5.30 -1.29 20.92
N LEU A 253 -5.54 -2.26 20.02
CA LEU A 253 -5.90 -3.62 20.42
C LEU A 253 -5.11 -4.73 19.75
N GLU A 254 -4.83 -5.79 20.50
CA GLU A 254 -4.01 -6.97 20.18
C GLU A 254 -4.45 -7.81 18.95
N HIS A 255 -5.33 -7.32 18.07
CA HIS A 255 -6.17 -8.17 17.20
C HIS A 255 -5.81 -8.21 15.70
N ASN A 256 -4.85 -7.43 15.20
CA ASN A 256 -4.46 -7.48 13.78
C ASN A 256 -3.51 -8.65 13.45
N HIS A 257 -3.91 -9.86 13.84
CA HIS A 257 -3.21 -11.10 13.53
C HIS A 257 -3.20 -11.43 12.03
N SER A 258 -4.03 -10.76 11.20
CA SER A 258 -4.17 -11.08 9.78
C SER A 258 -3.32 -10.23 8.84
N LEU A 259 -2.75 -9.09 9.31
CA LEU A 259 -2.10 -8.13 8.42
C LEU A 259 -0.81 -8.72 7.84
N THR A 260 -0.75 -8.88 6.51
CA THR A 260 0.39 -9.46 5.78
C THR A 260 1.22 -8.43 5.03
N ARG A 261 0.63 -7.29 4.68
CA ARG A 261 1.27 -6.22 3.92
C ARG A 261 0.86 -4.85 4.44
N LEU A 262 1.86 -4.02 4.72
CA LEU A 262 1.70 -2.60 5.01
C LEU A 262 2.57 -1.78 4.07
N THR A 263 1.96 -0.87 3.32
CA THR A 263 2.66 0.07 2.43
C THR A 263 2.22 1.49 2.72
N VAL A 264 3.20 2.38 2.97
CA VAL A 264 2.97 3.82 3.14
C VAL A 264 3.89 4.57 2.17
N THR A 265 3.32 5.36 1.28
CA THR A 265 4.05 6.00 0.17
C THR A 265 3.67 7.46 0.00
N GLU A 266 4.64 8.36 -0.12
CA GLU A 266 4.42 9.77 -0.45
C GLU A 266 3.45 10.47 0.53
N CYS A 267 3.49 10.13 1.83
CA CYS A 267 2.69 10.79 2.87
C CYS A 267 3.56 11.85 3.60
N PRO A 268 3.52 13.13 3.20
CA PRO A 268 4.50 14.13 3.63
C PRO A 268 4.43 14.47 5.12
N LYS A 269 3.26 14.45 5.76
CA LYS A 269 3.12 14.73 7.19
C LYS A 269 3.29 13.50 8.08
N PHE A 270 3.58 12.33 7.53
CA PHE A 270 3.72 11.11 8.32
C PHE A 270 4.98 11.18 9.20
N LEU A 271 4.80 11.21 10.53
CA LEU A 271 5.88 11.48 11.50
C LEU A 271 6.47 10.20 12.09
N SER A 272 5.62 9.29 12.57
CA SER A 272 6.03 8.09 13.28
C SER A 272 4.89 7.07 13.42
N PHE A 273 5.23 5.92 13.97
CA PHE A 273 4.29 4.88 14.42
C PHE A 273 3.93 5.08 15.91
N PRO A 274 2.97 4.31 16.47
CA PRO A 274 2.61 4.40 17.89
C PRO A 274 3.81 4.14 18.80
N LYS A 275 3.86 4.84 19.94
CA LYS A 275 4.85 4.56 20.99
C LYS A 275 4.63 3.13 21.51
N GLY A 276 5.70 2.34 21.62
CA GLY A 276 5.60 0.91 21.93
C GLY A 276 5.32 0.00 20.73
N GLY A 277 5.18 0.55 19.52
CA GLY A 277 4.91 -0.22 18.30
C GLY A 277 3.45 -0.70 18.18
N PHE A 278 3.19 -1.60 17.24
CA PHE A 278 1.89 -2.27 17.09
C PHE A 278 2.10 -3.74 16.73
N SER A 279 1.21 -4.62 17.19
CA SER A 279 1.32 -6.06 16.94
C SER A 279 0.81 -6.42 15.55
N ALA A 280 1.64 -7.04 14.71
CA ALA A 280 1.23 -7.60 13.43
C ALA A 280 2.00 -8.91 13.15
N PRO A 281 1.62 -10.01 13.82
CA PRO A 281 2.42 -11.24 13.83
C PRO A 281 2.54 -11.93 12.47
N CYS A 282 1.60 -11.70 11.55
CA CYS A 282 1.61 -12.25 10.20
C CYS A 282 2.16 -11.28 9.13
N LEU A 283 2.70 -10.12 9.53
CA LEU A 283 3.23 -9.14 8.59
C LEU A 283 4.44 -9.73 7.86
N LYS A 284 4.37 -9.83 6.53
CA LYS A 284 5.44 -10.36 5.67
C LYS A 284 6.15 -9.26 4.90
N TYR A 285 5.40 -8.24 4.48
CA TYR A 285 5.87 -7.15 3.64
C TYR A 285 5.63 -5.81 4.31
N PHE A 286 6.71 -5.06 4.54
CA PHE A 286 6.64 -3.71 5.08
C PHE A 286 7.40 -2.75 4.16
N ASP A 287 6.69 -1.80 3.57
CA ASP A 287 7.21 -0.88 2.55
C ASP A 287 6.92 0.58 2.91
N LEU A 288 7.98 1.37 3.02
CA LEU A 288 7.95 2.79 3.33
C LEU A 288 8.70 3.56 2.23
N CYS A 289 7.99 4.45 1.54
CA CYS A 289 8.53 5.13 0.38
C CYS A 289 8.24 6.63 0.41
N LYS A 290 9.26 7.47 0.23
CA LYS A 290 9.15 8.94 0.16
C LYS A 290 8.41 9.54 1.37
N LEU A 291 8.82 9.15 2.57
CA LEU A 291 8.28 9.70 3.82
C LEU A 291 9.28 10.70 4.40
N GLU A 292 9.17 11.96 3.95
CA GLU A 292 10.16 13.01 4.21
C GLU A 292 10.31 13.36 5.70
N ASN A 293 9.23 13.27 6.48
CA ASN A 293 9.21 13.63 7.90
C ASN A 293 9.22 12.41 8.85
N LEU A 294 9.38 11.19 8.32
CA LEU A 294 9.44 9.98 9.15
C LEU A 294 10.70 10.00 10.01
N LYS A 295 10.51 10.15 11.32
CA LYS A 295 11.63 10.19 12.28
C LYS A 295 12.00 8.80 12.79
N SER A 296 11.05 7.87 12.81
CA SER A 296 11.26 6.58 13.44
C SER A 296 10.33 5.47 12.97
N LEU A 297 10.84 4.23 13.05
CA LEU A 297 10.10 2.99 12.77
C LEU A 297 9.36 2.49 14.04
N PRO A 298 8.45 1.50 13.92
CA PRO A 298 7.84 0.89 15.09
C PRO A 298 8.90 0.36 16.07
N GLU A 299 8.70 0.58 17.37
CA GLU A 299 9.54 -0.04 18.39
C GLU A 299 9.28 -1.55 18.45
N PHE A 300 10.25 -2.32 18.97
CA PHE A 300 10.12 -3.77 19.19
C PHE A 300 9.74 -4.61 17.96
N MET A 301 10.14 -4.20 16.74
CA MET A 301 9.84 -4.96 15.50
C MET A 301 10.19 -6.45 15.61
N HIS A 302 11.32 -6.79 16.24
CA HIS A 302 11.76 -8.17 16.47
C HIS A 302 10.75 -9.05 17.22
N ILE A 303 9.92 -8.47 18.09
CA ILE A 303 8.85 -9.17 18.83
C ILE A 303 7.51 -9.03 18.12
N LEU A 304 7.22 -7.83 17.58
CA LEU A 304 5.89 -7.50 17.06
C LEU A 304 5.65 -8.00 15.63
N PHE A 305 6.72 -8.21 14.85
CA PHE A 305 6.68 -8.68 13.46
C PHE A 305 7.50 -9.96 13.22
N PRO A 306 7.24 -11.06 13.95
CA PRO A 306 8.01 -12.30 13.86
C PRO A 306 7.96 -12.97 12.47
N SER A 307 7.01 -12.61 11.60
CA SER A 307 6.90 -13.17 10.24
C SER A 307 7.46 -12.27 9.13
N LEU A 308 8.07 -11.13 9.46
CA LEU A 308 8.52 -10.14 8.47
C LEU A 308 9.65 -10.70 7.61
N THR A 309 9.39 -10.91 6.32
CA THR A 309 10.38 -11.43 5.36
C THR A 309 11.02 -10.35 4.51
N ASP A 310 10.30 -9.26 4.26
CA ASP A 310 10.67 -8.21 3.32
C ASP A 310 10.45 -6.82 3.93
N LEU A 311 11.54 -6.05 4.06
CA LEU A 311 11.52 -4.66 4.48
C LEU A 311 12.08 -3.77 3.37
N THR A 312 11.31 -2.79 2.92
CA THR A 312 11.74 -1.78 1.94
C THR A 312 11.59 -0.39 2.54
N ILE A 313 12.67 0.40 2.51
CA ILE A 313 12.69 1.80 2.91
C ILE A 313 13.33 2.59 1.77
N THR A 314 12.57 3.51 1.18
CA THR A 314 12.98 4.29 0.02
C THR A 314 12.77 5.77 0.28
N ASN A 315 13.81 6.60 0.13
CA ASN A 315 13.77 8.05 0.23
C ASN A 315 13.10 8.55 1.54
N CYS A 316 13.55 8.04 2.69
CA CYS A 316 13.12 8.48 4.02
C CYS A 316 14.29 9.19 4.73
N PRO A 317 14.60 10.46 4.39
CA PRO A 317 15.87 11.11 4.77
C PRO A 317 16.00 11.43 6.27
N GLN A 318 14.89 11.67 6.97
CA GLN A 318 14.88 11.98 8.41
C GLN A 318 14.99 10.73 9.29
N LEU A 319 14.87 9.53 8.71
CA LEU A 319 15.05 8.28 9.44
C LEU A 319 16.56 8.01 9.59
N GLN A 320 17.05 8.09 10.84
CA GLN A 320 18.48 8.04 11.15
C GLN A 320 18.94 6.73 11.80
N SER A 321 18.04 5.94 12.38
CA SER A 321 18.42 4.69 13.03
C SER A 321 17.26 3.70 13.13
N PHE A 322 17.62 2.41 13.26
CA PHE A 322 16.72 1.40 13.81
C PHE A 322 16.77 1.46 15.34
N TYR A 323 15.61 1.40 16.01
CA TYR A 323 15.55 1.41 17.49
C TYR A 323 16.22 0.18 18.12
N ASN A 324 16.57 0.31 19.41
CA ASN A 324 17.34 -0.65 20.24
C ASN A 324 16.72 -2.05 20.45
N GLY A 325 15.63 -2.40 19.77
CA GLY A 325 15.10 -3.76 19.75
C GLY A 325 15.68 -4.65 18.63
N GLY A 326 16.32 -4.06 17.62
CA GLY A 326 16.76 -4.80 16.45
C GLY A 326 15.62 -5.21 15.51
N LEU A 327 16.02 -5.72 14.35
CA LEU A 327 15.12 -6.18 13.29
C LEU A 327 14.69 -7.64 13.52
N PRO A 328 13.54 -8.07 12.95
CA PRO A 328 13.07 -9.44 13.06
C PRO A 328 14.07 -10.46 12.53
N SER A 329 14.26 -11.56 13.26
CA SER A 329 15.15 -12.66 12.84
C SER A 329 14.66 -13.38 11.59
N SER A 330 13.37 -13.27 11.23
CA SER A 330 12.75 -13.83 10.03
C SER A 330 13.00 -13.03 8.75
N LEU A 331 13.62 -11.85 8.85
CA LEU A 331 13.84 -10.96 7.72
C LEU A 331 14.84 -11.57 6.72
N LYS A 332 14.39 -11.80 5.48
CA LYS A 332 15.18 -12.43 4.41
C LYS A 332 15.68 -11.43 3.38
N ARG A 333 14.92 -10.37 3.13
CA ARG A 333 15.22 -9.35 2.11
C ARG A 333 15.05 -7.96 2.67
N MET A 334 16.05 -7.12 2.44
CA MET A 334 16.04 -5.72 2.83
C MET A 334 16.45 -4.84 1.65
N ARG A 335 15.69 -3.76 1.40
CA ARG A 335 16.04 -2.71 0.44
C ARG A 335 16.06 -1.36 1.10
N LEU A 336 17.19 -0.65 1.00
CA LEU A 336 17.41 0.69 1.54
C LEU A 336 17.85 1.60 0.39
N ILE A 337 16.96 2.47 -0.09
CA ILE A 337 17.17 3.28 -1.29
C ILE A 337 17.12 4.75 -0.90
N GLY A 338 18.14 5.54 -1.21
CA GLY A 338 18.19 6.97 -0.87
C GLY A 338 18.01 7.24 0.63
N CYS A 339 18.55 6.36 1.47
CA CYS A 339 18.47 6.43 2.92
C CYS A 339 19.69 7.16 3.51
N SER A 340 19.54 7.73 4.70
CA SER A 340 20.65 8.41 5.37
C SER A 340 21.80 7.43 5.68
N LYS A 341 23.06 7.88 5.55
CA LYS A 341 24.23 7.08 5.94
C LYS A 341 24.19 6.63 7.40
N PHE A 342 23.51 7.40 8.26
CA PHE A 342 23.32 7.07 9.68
C PHE A 342 22.40 5.85 9.85
N LEU A 343 21.32 5.76 9.07
CA LEU A 343 20.44 4.60 9.06
C LEU A 343 21.21 3.35 8.63
N ILE A 344 21.99 3.47 7.56
CA ILE A 344 22.84 2.36 7.09
C ILE A 344 23.82 1.93 8.19
N ALA A 345 24.55 2.87 8.81
CA ALA A 345 25.50 2.55 9.90
C ALA A 345 24.83 1.87 11.11
N SER A 346 23.55 2.18 11.37
CA SER A 346 22.80 1.56 12.46
C SER A 346 22.45 0.09 12.22
N LEU A 347 22.59 -0.43 10.99
CA LEU A 347 22.39 -1.86 10.68
C LEU A 347 23.26 -2.78 11.53
N LYS A 348 24.47 -2.33 11.89
CA LYS A 348 25.41 -3.06 12.75
C LYS A 348 24.79 -3.50 14.08
N TRP A 349 23.88 -2.68 14.62
CA TRP A 349 23.20 -2.94 15.88
C TRP A 349 21.80 -3.52 15.65
N ALA A 350 21.20 -3.24 14.50
CA ALA A 350 19.86 -3.70 14.16
C ALA A 350 19.82 -5.17 13.76
N LEU A 351 20.86 -5.64 13.07
CA LEU A 351 20.99 -7.01 12.60
C LEU A 351 21.80 -7.81 13.63
N GLY A 352 21.12 -8.64 14.40
CA GLY A 352 21.78 -9.55 15.34
C GLY A 352 22.58 -10.65 14.63
N ILE A 353 23.45 -11.34 15.37
CA ILE A 353 24.25 -12.48 14.88
C ILE A 353 23.36 -13.58 14.25
N ASN A 354 22.15 -13.75 14.80
CA ASN A 354 21.17 -14.73 14.33
C ASN A 354 20.22 -14.19 13.24
N SER A 355 20.62 -13.15 12.51
CA SER A 355 19.84 -12.64 11.38
C SER A 355 19.69 -13.71 10.30
N SER A 356 18.50 -13.84 9.70
CA SER A 356 18.29 -14.70 8.51
C SER A 356 18.38 -13.94 7.18
N LEU A 357 18.91 -12.71 7.20
CA LEU A 357 18.97 -11.84 6.03
C LEU A 357 19.82 -12.48 4.92
N LYS A 358 19.21 -12.72 3.76
CA LYS A 358 19.85 -13.33 2.58
C LYS A 358 20.23 -12.31 1.53
N SER A 359 19.37 -11.33 1.29
CA SER A 359 19.59 -10.30 0.28
C SER A 359 19.49 -8.91 0.87
N LEU A 360 20.53 -8.11 0.64
CA LEU A 360 20.59 -6.71 1.03
C LEU A 360 20.86 -5.86 -0.19
N TYR A 361 19.92 -4.95 -0.47
CA TYR A 361 20.02 -3.97 -1.53
C TYR A 361 20.16 -2.58 -0.92
N ILE A 362 21.26 -1.90 -1.23
CA ILE A 362 21.51 -0.53 -0.80
C ILE A 362 21.77 0.33 -2.04
N GLU A 363 21.08 1.45 -2.10
CA GLU A 363 21.17 2.38 -3.22
C GLU A 363 21.27 3.84 -2.76
N ASN A 364 22.06 4.64 -3.49
CA ASN A 364 22.19 6.09 -3.32
C ASN A 364 22.62 6.49 -1.90
N VAL A 365 23.81 6.05 -1.48
CA VAL A 365 24.41 6.38 -0.18
C VAL A 365 25.76 7.08 -0.37
N ASP A 366 25.91 8.22 0.30
CA ASP A 366 27.13 9.04 0.23
C ASP A 366 28.18 8.58 1.26
N VAL A 367 28.97 7.57 0.88
CA VAL A 367 30.11 7.05 1.66
C VAL A 367 31.33 6.82 0.78
N GLU A 368 32.53 7.14 1.28
CA GLU A 368 33.78 6.91 0.54
C GLU A 368 34.26 5.46 0.57
N SER A 369 33.85 4.71 1.61
CA SER A 369 34.17 3.30 1.79
C SER A 369 32.96 2.54 2.34
N PHE A 370 32.79 1.30 1.89
CA PHE A 370 31.66 0.45 2.27
C PHE A 370 31.97 -1.02 2.02
N PRO A 371 31.42 -1.98 2.78
CA PRO A 371 30.74 -1.85 4.07
C PRO A 371 31.72 -1.76 5.26
N ASP A 372 31.30 -1.22 6.40
CA ASP A 372 32.11 -1.23 7.62
C ASP A 372 32.20 -2.63 8.26
N GLN A 373 33.26 -2.88 9.03
CA GLN A 373 33.45 -4.15 9.73
C GLN A 373 32.30 -4.42 10.71
N GLY A 374 31.66 -5.59 10.55
CA GLY A 374 30.53 -6.03 11.36
C GLY A 374 29.19 -5.37 11.00
N LEU A 375 29.12 -4.61 9.90
CA LEU A 375 27.88 -4.00 9.43
C LEU A 375 26.89 -5.04 8.86
N LEU A 376 27.43 -6.01 8.14
CA LEU A 376 26.66 -7.01 7.40
C LEU A 376 26.56 -8.33 8.17
N PRO A 377 25.41 -9.03 8.15
CA PRO A 377 25.24 -10.29 8.86
C PRO A 377 25.88 -11.45 8.09
N LEU A 378 26.39 -12.46 8.83
CA LEU A 378 27.08 -13.64 8.26
C LEU A 378 26.17 -14.53 7.38
N SER A 379 24.85 -14.38 7.50
CA SER A 379 23.85 -15.12 6.74
C SER A 379 23.62 -14.61 5.32
N LEU A 380 24.17 -13.42 4.99
CA LEU A 380 23.97 -12.74 3.72
C LEU A 380 24.58 -13.53 2.55
N THR A 381 23.78 -13.77 1.52
CA THR A 381 24.18 -14.49 0.30
C THR A 381 24.33 -13.56 -0.89
N SER A 382 23.55 -12.49 -0.94
CA SER A 382 23.55 -11.54 -2.06
C SER A 382 23.60 -10.10 -1.57
N LEU A 383 24.60 -9.35 -2.03
CA LEU A 383 24.81 -7.94 -1.73
C LEU A 383 24.71 -7.09 -3.01
N TYR A 384 23.84 -6.09 -2.99
CA TYR A 384 23.64 -5.15 -4.09
C TYR A 384 23.99 -3.74 -3.62
N ILE A 385 24.96 -3.13 -4.29
CA ILE A 385 25.42 -1.75 -4.06
C ILE A 385 25.19 -0.99 -5.36
N TYR A 386 24.19 -0.11 -5.38
CA TYR A 386 23.77 0.62 -6.59
C TYR A 386 23.87 2.14 -6.39
N GLY A 387 24.42 2.86 -7.36
CA GLY A 387 24.35 4.32 -7.36
C GLY A 387 25.11 4.99 -6.22
N PHE A 388 26.31 4.53 -5.85
CA PHE A 388 27.12 5.20 -4.83
C PHE A 388 28.06 6.22 -5.49
N PRO A 389 27.76 7.53 -5.47
CA PRO A 389 28.46 8.51 -6.30
C PRO A 389 29.91 8.73 -5.86
N ILE A 390 30.18 8.68 -4.56
CA ILE A 390 31.50 8.98 -3.97
C ILE A 390 32.24 7.76 -3.42
N LEU A 391 31.73 6.54 -3.62
CA LEU A 391 32.37 5.31 -3.15
C LEU A 391 33.71 5.11 -3.86
N LYS A 392 34.81 5.28 -3.12
CA LYS A 392 36.18 5.15 -3.64
C LYS A 392 36.70 3.71 -3.51
N LYS A 393 36.31 3.01 -2.43
CA LYS A 393 36.86 1.69 -2.08
C LYS A 393 35.79 0.77 -1.51
N LEU A 394 35.79 -0.48 -1.95
CA LEU A 394 35.12 -1.57 -1.23
C LEU A 394 36.00 -1.97 -0.04
N ASN A 395 35.46 -1.97 1.18
CA ASN A 395 36.23 -2.26 2.38
C ASN A 395 36.31 -3.76 2.63
N TYR A 396 37.50 -4.34 2.45
CA TYR A 396 37.73 -5.78 2.65
C TYR A 396 37.32 -6.26 4.05
N LYS A 397 37.61 -5.49 5.11
CA LYS A 397 37.26 -5.87 6.49
C LYS A 397 35.75 -5.96 6.72
N GLY A 398 34.94 -5.32 5.87
CA GLY A 398 33.49 -5.39 5.91
C GLY A 398 32.91 -6.66 5.28
N ILE A 399 33.65 -7.30 4.37
CA ILE A 399 33.17 -8.46 3.58
C ILE A 399 33.97 -9.75 3.81
N CYS A 400 35.19 -9.67 4.33
CA CYS A 400 36.09 -10.83 4.44
C CYS A 400 35.58 -11.94 5.38
N HIS A 401 34.70 -11.60 6.32
CA HIS A 401 34.12 -12.55 7.27
C HIS A 401 32.80 -13.17 6.77
N LEU A 402 32.25 -12.73 5.64
CA LEU A 402 30.95 -13.17 5.13
C LEU A 402 31.05 -14.49 4.37
N SER A 403 31.20 -15.60 5.10
CA SER A 403 31.40 -16.93 4.52
C SER A 403 30.25 -17.43 3.63
N SER A 404 29.04 -16.88 3.79
CA SER A 404 27.86 -17.25 3.00
C SER A 404 27.65 -16.36 1.77
N LEU A 405 28.48 -15.33 1.57
CA LEU A 405 28.27 -14.35 0.50
C LEU A 405 28.69 -14.95 -0.85
N GLU A 406 27.72 -15.15 -1.73
CA GLU A 406 27.86 -15.80 -3.04
C GLU A 406 27.78 -14.80 -4.19
N GLU A 407 26.95 -13.76 -4.04
CA GLU A 407 26.66 -12.80 -5.11
C GLU A 407 26.99 -11.36 -4.66
N VAL A 408 27.77 -10.66 -5.49
CA VAL A 408 28.03 -9.22 -5.32
C VAL A 408 27.69 -8.49 -6.60
N HIS A 409 26.78 -7.53 -6.50
CA HIS A 409 26.37 -6.66 -7.60
C HIS A 409 26.77 -5.23 -7.29
N LEU A 410 27.62 -4.66 -8.16
CA LEU A 410 28.08 -3.28 -8.10
C LEU A 410 27.55 -2.56 -9.34
N ALA A 411 26.73 -1.54 -9.14
CA ALA A 411 26.16 -0.78 -10.24
C ALA A 411 26.25 0.72 -9.99
N ASP A 412 26.51 1.49 -11.04
CA ASP A 412 26.50 2.96 -11.00
C ASP A 412 27.36 3.57 -9.88
N CYS A 413 28.56 3.00 -9.66
CA CYS A 413 29.55 3.50 -8.70
C CYS A 413 30.74 4.15 -9.44
N PRO A 414 30.62 5.40 -9.93
CA PRO A 414 31.61 6.00 -10.83
C PRO A 414 32.97 6.26 -10.17
N SER A 415 32.98 6.54 -8.86
CA SER A 415 34.19 6.82 -8.09
C SER A 415 34.94 5.57 -7.61
N LEU A 416 34.38 4.37 -7.84
CA LEU A 416 34.97 3.13 -7.34
C LEU A 416 36.17 2.77 -8.22
N GLN A 417 37.37 3.07 -7.71
CA GLN A 417 38.59 3.02 -8.52
C GLN A 417 39.17 1.62 -8.60
N CYS A 418 39.12 0.83 -7.53
CA CYS A 418 39.73 -0.50 -7.48
C CYS A 418 39.02 -1.44 -6.50
N LEU A 419 39.24 -2.73 -6.71
CA LEU A 419 38.91 -3.77 -5.73
C LEU A 419 39.94 -3.83 -4.60
N PRO A 420 39.56 -4.38 -3.42
CA PRO A 420 40.48 -4.49 -2.29
C PRO A 420 41.78 -5.20 -2.68
N VAL A 421 42.90 -4.83 -2.06
CA VAL A 421 44.22 -5.39 -2.39
C VAL A 421 44.31 -6.89 -2.10
N GLU A 422 43.57 -7.34 -1.09
CA GLU A 422 43.42 -8.76 -0.71
C GLU A 422 42.57 -9.58 -1.70
N GLY A 423 41.80 -8.89 -2.56
CA GLY A 423 40.80 -9.49 -3.44
C GLY A 423 39.43 -9.68 -2.78
N LEU A 424 38.50 -10.23 -3.55
CA LEU A 424 37.15 -10.54 -3.04
C LEU A 424 37.13 -11.90 -2.32
N PRO A 425 36.27 -12.09 -1.30
CA PRO A 425 36.11 -13.37 -0.62
C PRO A 425 35.96 -14.57 -1.56
N LYS A 426 36.53 -15.72 -1.16
CA LYS A 426 36.47 -16.96 -1.96
C LYS A 426 35.08 -17.59 -2.06
N SER A 427 34.15 -17.20 -1.19
CA SER A 427 32.76 -17.66 -1.21
C SER A 427 31.98 -17.09 -2.40
N ILE A 428 32.43 -15.98 -2.99
CA ILE A 428 31.72 -15.30 -4.08
C ILE A 428 31.85 -16.12 -5.36
N SER A 429 30.70 -16.56 -5.87
CA SER A 429 30.57 -17.30 -7.13
C SER A 429 30.15 -16.39 -8.29
N THR A 430 29.46 -15.29 -7.99
CA THR A 430 28.95 -14.34 -8.98
C THR A 430 29.34 -12.91 -8.64
N LEU A 431 29.97 -12.22 -9.60
CA LEU A 431 30.26 -10.79 -9.53
C LEU A 431 29.66 -10.09 -10.75
N GLU A 432 28.82 -9.10 -10.50
CA GLU A 432 28.28 -8.24 -11.54
C GLU A 432 28.74 -6.79 -11.33
N ILE A 433 29.29 -6.20 -12.39
CA ILE A 433 29.72 -4.80 -12.42
C ILE A 433 28.99 -4.08 -13.57
N ARG A 434 28.13 -3.12 -13.27
CA ARG A 434 27.45 -2.29 -14.27
C ARG A 434 27.76 -0.81 -14.07
N HIS A 435 28.09 -0.11 -15.14
CA HIS A 435 28.28 1.35 -15.16
C HIS A 435 29.33 1.88 -14.16
N CYS A 436 30.26 1.05 -13.67
CA CYS A 436 31.40 1.43 -12.83
C CYS A 436 32.64 1.69 -13.69
N ARG A 437 32.71 2.86 -14.33
CA ARG A 437 33.69 3.17 -15.40
C ARG A 437 35.15 2.83 -15.04
N SER A 438 35.60 3.24 -13.86
CA SER A 438 36.99 3.05 -13.41
C SER A 438 37.28 1.57 -13.11
N LEU A 439 36.40 0.92 -12.35
CA LEU A 439 36.52 -0.49 -11.98
C LEU A 439 36.47 -1.42 -13.20
N LYS A 440 35.57 -1.14 -14.15
CA LYS A 440 35.39 -1.93 -15.36
C LYS A 440 36.71 -2.15 -16.11
N GLN A 441 37.51 -1.10 -16.29
CA GLN A 441 38.78 -1.21 -17.04
C GLN A 441 39.78 -2.11 -16.32
N ARG A 442 39.83 -2.05 -14.98
CA ARG A 442 40.75 -2.85 -14.16
C ARG A 442 40.34 -4.31 -14.02
N CYS A 443 39.06 -4.62 -14.16
CA CYS A 443 38.53 -5.98 -14.09
C CYS A 443 38.47 -6.69 -15.45
N LYS A 444 38.99 -6.09 -16.53
CA LYS A 444 39.02 -6.73 -17.85
C LYS A 444 39.96 -7.94 -17.85
N LYS A 445 39.47 -9.07 -18.38
CA LYS A 445 40.28 -10.26 -18.61
C LYS A 445 41.13 -10.10 -19.89
N PRO A 446 42.39 -10.58 -19.93
CA PRO A 446 43.21 -11.08 -18.81
C PRO A 446 44.12 -10.01 -18.19
N GLU A 447 44.26 -8.85 -18.82
CA GLU A 447 45.32 -7.86 -18.54
C GLU A 447 44.95 -6.83 -17.47
N GLY A 448 43.69 -6.80 -17.02
CA GLY A 448 43.23 -5.84 -16.04
C GLY A 448 43.96 -5.99 -14.70
N GLU A 449 44.40 -4.87 -14.13
CA GLU A 449 45.16 -4.86 -12.85
C GLU A 449 44.42 -5.53 -11.68
N ASP A 450 43.09 -5.53 -11.70
CA ASP A 450 42.25 -6.15 -10.67
C ASP A 450 41.73 -7.53 -11.12
N TRP A 451 42.06 -8.01 -12.32
CA TRP A 451 41.63 -9.33 -12.81
C TRP A 451 42.06 -10.46 -11.88
N GLY A 452 43.32 -10.43 -11.40
CA GLY A 452 43.83 -11.43 -10.45
C GLY A 452 43.02 -11.52 -9.15
N LYS A 453 42.35 -10.42 -8.75
CA LYS A 453 41.53 -10.33 -7.53
C LYS A 453 40.16 -10.99 -7.65
N ILE A 454 39.72 -11.30 -8.87
CA ILE A 454 38.41 -11.87 -9.19
C ILE A 454 38.48 -13.10 -10.09
N SER A 455 39.68 -13.50 -10.52
CA SER A 455 39.89 -14.65 -11.42
C SER A 455 39.40 -15.99 -10.87
N HIS A 456 39.20 -16.10 -9.55
CA HIS A 456 38.64 -17.29 -8.89
C HIS A 456 37.10 -17.36 -8.94
N ILE A 457 36.42 -16.28 -9.34
CA ILE A 457 34.96 -16.18 -9.39
C ILE A 457 34.45 -16.89 -10.65
N GLN A 458 33.40 -17.71 -10.51
CA GLN A 458 32.88 -18.54 -11.60
C GLN A 458 32.18 -17.69 -12.67
N SER A 459 31.29 -16.79 -12.26
CA SER A 459 30.48 -15.96 -13.15
C SER A 459 30.80 -14.48 -12.94
N VAL A 460 31.54 -13.89 -13.88
CA VAL A 460 31.84 -12.45 -13.89
C VAL A 460 31.12 -11.78 -15.05
N MET A 461 30.22 -10.86 -14.74
CA MET A 461 29.50 -10.05 -15.74
C MET A 461 29.89 -8.57 -15.62
N ILE A 462 30.21 -7.94 -16.75
CA ILE A 462 30.59 -6.53 -16.81
C ILE A 462 29.78 -5.81 -17.90
N ASP A 463 28.95 -4.83 -17.53
CA ASP A 463 28.05 -4.09 -18.44
C ASP A 463 27.15 -4.99 -19.31
N GLY A 464 26.78 -6.17 -18.81
CA GLY A 464 25.98 -7.16 -19.52
C GLY A 464 26.79 -8.18 -20.33
N ASP A 465 28.11 -8.01 -20.45
CA ASP A 465 29.00 -8.97 -21.09
C ASP A 465 29.47 -10.04 -20.10
N ILE A 466 29.37 -11.32 -20.47
CA ILE A 466 29.90 -12.46 -19.69
C ILE A 466 31.41 -12.58 -19.95
N ILE A 467 32.22 -12.54 -18.89
CA ILE A 467 33.69 -12.57 -18.95
C ILE A 467 34.27 -13.97 -18.65
N THR A 468 33.60 -14.75 -17.81
CA THR A 468 33.96 -16.13 -17.45
C THR A 468 32.78 -17.07 -17.50
#